data_AF-A0A3N1B063-F1
#
_entry.id   AF-A0A3N1B063-F1
#
_cell.length_a   1.000
_cell.length_b   1.000
_cell.length_c   1.000
_cell.angle_alpha   90.00
_cell.angle_beta   90.00
_cell.angle_gamma   90.00
#
_symmetry.space_group_name_H-M   'P 1'
#
loop_
_entity.id
_entity.type
_entity.pdbx_description
1 polymer ?
#
loop_
_entity_poly.entity_id
_entity_poly.type
_entity_poly.pdbx_seq_one_letter_code
_entity_poly.pdbx_strand_id
1 'polypeptide(L)'
;MLTTQPGPAGPAVTAESDAGRQLVEALVSAYRNWEVELTAWFHHHPDPRHRAFLVAAAALEGAPAGRVLGAAEALDARLAGADAPPAGLGHAGVRTLVEAVDAYLDDDHAVRYRRARYAEAVLDFVITDRADTFQRELWRWVSELPLRGGQRGGPVDRGLATRSAELVLHTALRRRTPEILGLVAPAWSRRAGLRGALVHVLGIAALSPEIGAAVRQQLYRWAQGSSSPAVLIAVAEVCGGEFADFYVEQAMVRLGHLARHDVAEVDEAVLTALAALWRRPALRQQVLLRLAYWLADDQPRRAALAAVALDLLGRPEQQSRVADDPAHDPAPSPADQLAGPQTLVRQPDALTHVLGRTVTAGPAAARRVARLRALLAAWPATGDPARQAELRRHLVDQLRRADPIAARSRSAPLLSSLLSSAAEEL
;
A
#
# COMPACT_ATOMS: atom_id res chain seq x y z
N MET A 1 82.73 5.82 15.45
CA MET A 1 81.97 7.06 15.69
C MET A 1 81.09 7.32 14.48
N LEU A 2 79.82 6.93 14.56
CA LEU A 2 78.82 7.12 13.51
C LEU A 2 77.89 8.24 13.98
N THR A 3 77.93 9.36 13.28
CA THR A 3 77.04 10.51 13.42
C THR A 3 75.65 10.19 12.89
N THR A 4 74.65 10.24 13.77
CA THR A 4 73.22 10.19 13.45
C THR A 4 72.75 11.56 12.94
N GLN A 5 72.24 11.60 11.71
CA GLN A 5 71.43 12.73 11.22
C GLN A 5 70.00 12.66 11.76
N PRO A 6 69.36 13.80 12.08
CA PRO A 6 67.94 13.85 12.40
C PRO A 6 67.09 13.84 11.12
N GLY A 7 66.07 12.99 11.06
CA GLY A 7 65.12 12.89 9.95
C GLY A 7 64.21 14.13 9.83
N PRO A 8 63.61 14.36 8.64
CA PRO A 8 62.82 15.55 8.35
C PRO A 8 61.50 15.54 9.13
N ALA A 9 61.12 16.73 9.61
CA ALA A 9 59.82 17.00 10.22
C ALA A 9 58.69 16.57 9.26
N GLY A 10 57.82 15.67 9.75
CA GLY A 10 56.58 15.31 9.05
C GLY A 10 55.68 16.54 8.89
N PRO A 11 54.89 16.61 7.80
CA PRO A 11 54.06 17.77 7.53
C PRO A 11 52.92 17.90 8.57
N ALA A 12 52.48 19.14 8.76
CA ALA A 12 51.37 19.53 9.60
C ALA A 12 50.05 18.87 9.14
N VAL A 13 49.66 17.76 9.77
CA VAL A 13 48.38 17.06 9.51
C VAL A 13 47.30 17.39 10.56
N THR A 14 47.60 18.20 11.58
CA THR A 14 46.72 18.35 12.75
C THR A 14 45.69 19.49 12.64
N ALA A 15 46.03 20.64 12.05
CA ALA A 15 45.16 21.82 12.07
C ALA A 15 43.91 21.70 11.17
N GLU A 16 44.03 21.07 10.00
CA GLU A 16 42.91 20.90 9.05
C GLU A 16 41.91 19.82 9.53
N SER A 17 42.41 18.79 10.21
CA SER A 17 41.59 17.73 10.81
C SER A 17 40.81 18.22 12.04
N ASP A 18 41.39 19.12 12.84
CA ASP A 18 40.71 19.71 14.00
C ASP A 18 39.67 20.74 13.59
N ALA A 19 39.93 21.55 12.56
CA ALA A 19 38.95 22.47 11.99
C ALA A 19 37.74 21.72 11.38
N GLY A 20 38.00 20.61 10.67
CA GLY A 20 36.93 19.75 10.15
C GLY A 20 36.11 19.09 11.25
N ARG A 21 36.75 18.65 12.34
CA ARG A 21 36.06 18.07 13.50
C ARG A 21 35.22 19.09 14.26
N GLN A 22 35.75 20.29 14.46
CA GLN A 22 35.03 21.42 15.07
C GLN A 22 33.86 21.87 14.20
N LEU A 23 34.00 21.88 12.87
CA LEU A 23 32.90 22.18 11.95
C LEU A 23 31.80 21.12 12.05
N VAL A 24 32.15 19.83 12.05
CA VAL A 24 31.18 18.72 12.21
C VAL A 24 30.50 18.78 13.57
N GLU A 25 31.24 19.05 14.65
CA GLU A 25 30.70 19.12 16.01
C GLU A 25 29.82 20.37 16.19
N ALA A 26 30.18 21.50 15.58
CA ALA A 26 29.34 22.69 15.51
C ALA A 26 28.08 22.46 14.66
N LEU A 27 28.20 21.74 13.53
CA LEU A 27 27.06 21.34 12.70
C LEU A 27 26.13 20.44 13.52
N VAL A 28 26.66 19.39 14.14
CA VAL A 28 25.93 18.42 14.97
C VAL A 28 25.30 19.09 16.19
N SER A 29 25.97 20.06 16.82
CA SER A 29 25.43 20.84 17.93
C SER A 29 24.30 21.77 17.45
N ALA A 30 24.48 22.44 16.31
CA ALA A 30 23.41 23.21 15.65
C ALA A 30 22.21 22.32 15.29
N TYR A 31 22.44 21.05 14.93
CA TYR A 31 21.38 20.05 14.68
C TYR A 31 20.69 19.54 15.95
N ARG A 32 21.33 19.62 17.12
CA ARG A 32 20.78 19.12 18.40
C ARG A 32 20.09 20.20 19.23
N ASN A 33 20.32 21.48 18.94
CA ASN A 33 19.81 22.58 19.76
C ASN A 33 18.47 23.18 19.26
N TRP A 34 17.81 22.55 18.29
CA TRP A 34 16.55 23.06 17.76
C TRP A 34 15.44 23.16 18.79
N GLU A 35 15.38 22.25 19.76
CA GLU A 35 14.35 22.26 20.79
C GLU A 35 14.44 23.51 21.69
N VAL A 36 15.65 23.85 22.15
CA VAL A 36 15.88 25.06 22.97
C VAL A 36 15.55 26.31 22.16
N GLU A 37 15.96 26.33 20.90
CA GLU A 37 15.72 27.46 20.02
C GLU A 37 14.24 27.63 19.69
N LEU A 38 13.54 26.56 19.31
CA LEU A 38 12.12 26.61 19.01
C LEU A 38 11.31 26.93 20.27
N THR A 39 11.71 26.44 21.43
CA THR A 39 11.11 26.85 22.71
C THR A 39 11.23 28.35 22.92
N ALA A 40 12.44 28.90 22.74
CA ALA A 40 12.68 30.34 22.85
C ALA A 40 11.88 31.11 21.77
N TRP A 41 11.87 30.64 20.52
CA TRP A 41 11.15 31.27 19.42
C TRP A 41 9.65 31.35 19.71
N PHE A 42 9.03 30.24 20.13
CA PHE A 42 7.60 30.21 20.47
C PHE A 42 7.27 31.10 21.67
N HIS A 43 8.20 31.26 22.64
CA HIS A 43 8.03 32.18 23.76
C HIS A 43 8.00 33.65 23.30
N HIS A 44 8.92 34.05 22.41
CA HIS A 44 9.02 35.42 21.91
C HIS A 44 7.97 35.77 20.84
N HIS A 45 7.35 34.78 20.20
CA HIS A 45 6.32 34.96 19.16
C HIS A 45 4.97 34.40 19.63
N PRO A 46 4.22 35.11 20.51
CA PRO A 46 2.93 34.66 20.99
C PRO A 46 1.81 34.74 19.95
N ASP A 47 2.00 35.53 18.88
CA ASP A 47 1.01 35.71 17.81
C ASP A 47 0.70 34.37 17.11
N PRO A 48 -0.57 33.90 17.15
CA PRO A 48 -1.02 32.69 16.45
C PRO A 48 -0.68 32.70 14.96
N ARG A 49 -0.74 33.86 14.29
CA ARG A 49 -0.48 33.98 12.85
C ARG A 49 0.98 33.68 12.52
N HIS A 50 1.92 34.17 13.33
CA HIS A 50 3.35 33.87 13.18
C HIS A 50 3.60 32.37 13.38
N ARG A 51 2.99 31.77 14.41
CA ARG A 51 3.13 30.34 14.71
C ARG A 51 2.52 29.45 13.62
N ALA A 52 1.33 29.80 13.12
CA ALA A 52 0.69 29.11 12.01
C ALA A 52 1.52 29.23 10.72
N PHE A 53 2.11 30.40 10.46
CA PHE A 53 3.00 30.59 9.31
C PHE A 53 4.28 29.75 9.42
N LEU A 54 4.92 29.67 10.59
CA LEU A 54 6.07 28.80 10.82
C LEU A 54 5.75 27.33 10.49
N VAL A 55 4.61 26.82 10.98
CA VAL A 55 4.18 25.44 10.73
C VAL A 55 3.81 25.23 9.26
N ALA A 56 3.13 26.18 8.63
CA ALA A 56 2.79 26.11 7.20
C ALA A 56 4.03 26.14 6.31
N ALA A 57 4.99 27.01 6.59
CA ALA A 57 6.25 27.10 5.87
C ALA A 57 7.08 25.82 6.04
N ALA A 58 7.04 25.19 7.21
CA ALA A 58 7.67 23.89 7.44
C ALA A 58 7.00 22.75 6.66
N ALA A 59 5.66 22.68 6.64
CA ALA A 59 4.94 21.65 5.89
C ALA A 59 5.00 21.82 4.37
N LEU A 60 5.27 23.05 3.90
CA LEU A 60 5.27 23.44 2.49
C LEU A 60 6.60 24.08 2.06
N GLU A 61 7.72 23.66 2.65
CA GLU A 61 9.03 24.21 2.28
C GLU A 61 9.27 24.03 0.77
N GLY A 62 9.70 25.11 0.11
CA GLY A 62 9.83 25.19 -1.35
C GLY A 62 8.53 25.43 -2.11
N ALA A 63 7.41 25.74 -1.44
CA ALA A 63 6.20 26.21 -2.10
C ALA A 63 6.19 27.74 -2.25
N PRO A 64 5.47 28.28 -3.27
CA PRO A 64 5.30 29.72 -3.42
C PRO A 64 4.71 30.39 -2.18
N ALA A 65 5.20 31.57 -1.83
CA ALA A 65 4.88 32.22 -0.57
C ALA A 65 3.39 32.51 -0.37
N GLY A 66 2.65 32.84 -1.45
CA GLY A 66 1.19 32.99 -1.38
C GLY A 66 0.46 31.69 -0.99
N ARG A 67 1.01 30.53 -1.39
CA ARG A 67 0.45 29.23 -1.01
C ARG A 67 0.74 28.87 0.44
N VAL A 68 1.94 29.21 0.91
CA VAL A 68 2.31 29.07 2.33
C VAL A 68 1.42 29.95 3.20
N LEU A 69 1.20 31.21 2.82
CA LEU A 69 0.31 32.12 3.53
C LEU A 69 -1.12 31.58 3.60
N GLY A 70 -1.70 31.17 2.46
CA GLY A 70 -3.06 30.60 2.45
C GLY A 70 -3.18 29.33 3.29
N ALA A 71 -2.12 28.50 3.34
CA ALA A 71 -2.09 27.32 4.20
C ALA A 71 -1.99 27.67 5.68
N ALA A 72 -1.24 28.73 6.04
CA ALA A 72 -1.15 29.26 7.39
C ALA A 72 -2.51 29.79 7.88
N GLU A 73 -3.19 30.57 7.05
CA GLU A 73 -4.53 31.09 7.35
C GLU A 73 -5.56 29.96 7.50
N ALA A 74 -5.47 28.91 6.68
CA ALA A 74 -6.32 27.73 6.80
C ALA A 74 -6.01 26.89 8.08
N LEU A 75 -4.75 26.86 8.52
CA LEU A 75 -4.37 26.22 9.78
C LEU A 75 -4.89 27.01 10.98
N ASP A 76 -4.68 28.32 10.97
CA ASP A 76 -5.10 29.22 12.04
C ASP A 76 -6.63 29.19 12.20
N ALA A 77 -7.38 29.34 11.11
CA ALA A 77 -8.85 29.23 11.13
C ALA A 77 -9.35 27.89 11.68
N ARG A 78 -8.64 26.79 11.39
CA ARG A 78 -8.98 25.47 11.91
C ARG A 78 -8.72 25.33 13.41
N LEU A 79 -7.68 25.99 13.93
CA LEU A 79 -7.30 25.91 15.34
C LEU A 79 -8.03 26.93 16.22
N ALA A 80 -8.32 28.12 15.68
CA ALA A 80 -9.00 29.21 16.39
C ALA A 80 -10.54 29.06 16.42
N GLY A 81 -11.13 28.35 15.46
CA GLY A 81 -12.60 28.20 15.39
C GLY A 81 -13.29 29.45 14.85
N ALA A 82 -14.49 29.77 15.36
CA ALA A 82 -15.33 30.86 14.85
C ALA A 82 -14.79 32.28 15.12
N ASP A 83 -13.76 32.40 15.95
CA ASP A 83 -13.23 33.68 16.43
C ASP A 83 -12.03 34.19 15.60
N ALA A 84 -11.70 33.54 14.47
CA ALA A 84 -10.60 33.96 13.62
C ALA A 84 -10.92 35.31 12.93
N PRO A 85 -10.15 36.39 13.20
CA PRO A 85 -10.37 37.67 12.53
C PRO A 85 -10.07 37.55 11.02
N PRO A 86 -10.85 38.21 10.15
CA PRO A 86 -10.64 38.15 8.71
C PRO A 86 -9.27 38.73 8.33
N ALA A 87 -8.57 38.04 7.43
CA ALA A 87 -7.30 38.53 6.87
C ALA A 87 -7.53 39.85 6.12
N GLY A 88 -6.68 40.84 6.37
CA GLY A 88 -6.78 42.17 5.79
C GLY A 88 -5.49 42.95 5.94
N LEU A 89 -5.42 44.15 5.34
CA LEU A 89 -4.22 44.99 5.26
C LEU A 89 -3.62 45.41 6.62
N GLY A 90 -4.37 45.26 7.71
CA GLY A 90 -3.87 45.50 9.07
C GLY A 90 -2.98 44.40 9.64
N HIS A 91 -2.83 43.26 8.95
CA HIS A 91 -2.03 42.13 9.41
C HIS A 91 -0.67 42.07 8.70
N ALA A 92 0.30 41.38 9.33
CA ALA A 92 1.61 41.14 8.74
C ALA A 92 1.50 40.48 7.35
N GLY A 93 2.12 41.11 6.36
CA GLY A 93 2.22 40.58 5.01
C GLY A 93 3.24 39.44 4.91
N VAL A 94 3.26 38.76 3.76
CA VAL A 94 4.15 37.61 3.50
C VAL A 94 5.62 37.91 3.82
N ARG A 95 6.15 39.08 3.44
CA ARG A 95 7.56 39.42 3.67
C ARG A 95 7.90 39.49 5.17
N THR A 96 7.04 40.14 5.94
CA THR A 96 7.17 40.24 7.40
C THR A 96 7.08 38.87 8.05
N LEU A 97 6.16 38.02 7.59
CA LEU A 97 6.01 36.65 8.13
C LEU A 97 7.20 35.76 7.80
N VAL A 98 7.75 35.85 6.58
CA VAL A 98 8.96 35.13 6.17
C VAL A 98 10.16 35.55 7.01
N GLU A 99 10.32 36.84 7.27
CA GLU A 99 11.38 37.36 8.13
C GLU A 99 11.19 36.90 9.59
N ALA A 100 9.97 36.93 10.12
CA ALA A 100 9.66 36.52 11.49
C ALA A 100 9.97 35.04 11.79
N VAL A 101 9.98 34.19 10.76
CA VAL A 101 10.30 32.75 10.90
C VAL A 101 11.71 32.41 10.44
N ASP A 102 12.58 33.41 10.26
CA ASP A 102 13.96 33.26 9.78
C ASP A 102 14.08 32.50 8.44
N ALA A 103 13.05 32.61 7.60
CA ALA A 103 13.03 32.08 6.24
C ALA A 103 13.48 33.14 5.23
N TYR A 104 13.58 32.73 3.97
CA TYR A 104 13.80 33.62 2.84
C TYR A 104 12.94 33.20 1.65
N LEU A 105 12.81 34.11 0.68
CA LEU A 105 12.21 33.83 -0.62
C LEU A 105 13.35 33.59 -1.62
N ASP A 106 13.31 32.45 -2.31
CA ASP A 106 14.22 32.19 -3.44
C ASP A 106 13.77 32.96 -4.71
N ASP A 107 14.51 32.77 -5.81
CA ASP A 107 14.26 33.45 -7.09
C ASP A 107 12.87 33.12 -7.68
N ASP A 108 12.30 31.97 -7.31
CA ASP A 108 10.96 31.54 -7.70
C ASP A 108 9.86 32.01 -6.72
N HIS A 109 10.22 32.90 -5.78
CA HIS A 109 9.37 33.34 -4.67
C HIS A 109 8.85 32.20 -3.79
N ALA A 110 9.59 31.09 -3.70
CA ALA A 110 9.29 30.00 -2.81
C ALA A 110 9.93 30.21 -1.43
N VAL A 111 9.22 29.78 -0.39
CA VAL A 111 9.67 29.93 1.00
C VAL A 111 10.68 28.82 1.30
N ARG A 112 11.87 29.20 1.78
CA ARG A 112 12.95 28.29 2.15
C ARG A 112 13.51 28.65 3.51
N TYR A 113 13.97 27.67 4.28
CA TYR A 113 14.76 27.95 5.47
C TYR A 113 16.24 28.04 5.12
N ARG A 114 16.95 28.98 5.75
CA ARG A 114 18.42 29.07 5.62
C ARG A 114 19.12 27.90 6.30
N ARG A 115 18.43 27.28 7.26
CA ARG A 115 18.98 26.30 8.20
C ARG A 115 18.51 24.91 7.79
N ALA A 116 19.48 24.03 7.57
CA ALA A 116 19.19 22.68 7.11
C ALA A 116 18.32 21.90 8.12
N ARG A 117 17.28 21.21 7.62
CA ARG A 117 16.32 20.41 8.40
C ARG A 117 15.50 21.20 9.44
N TYR A 118 15.51 22.53 9.37
CA TYR A 118 14.72 23.35 10.31
C TYR A 118 13.22 23.10 10.16
N ALA A 119 12.71 22.90 8.94
CA ALA A 119 11.32 22.51 8.70
C ALA A 119 10.93 21.22 9.45
N GLU A 120 11.78 20.18 9.39
CA GLU A 120 11.55 18.93 10.12
C GLU A 120 11.52 19.17 11.64
N ALA A 121 12.46 19.96 12.14
CA ALA A 121 12.56 20.28 13.57
C ALA A 121 11.33 21.05 14.06
N VAL A 122 10.82 22.00 13.28
CA VAL A 122 9.57 22.74 13.58
C VAL A 122 8.40 21.77 13.73
N LEU A 123 8.22 20.85 12.77
CA LEU A 123 7.11 19.90 12.80
C LEU A 123 7.25 18.93 13.98
N ASP A 124 8.44 18.41 14.22
CA ASP A 124 8.70 17.54 15.38
C ASP A 124 8.44 18.25 16.71
N PHE A 125 8.84 19.52 16.82
CA PHE A 125 8.61 20.34 18.01
C PHE A 125 7.11 20.51 18.27
N VAL A 126 6.34 21.00 17.28
CA VAL A 126 4.90 21.25 17.49
C VAL A 126 4.10 19.98 17.68
N ILE A 127 4.52 18.85 17.12
CA ILE A 127 3.84 17.57 17.37
C ILE A 127 4.16 17.08 18.79
N THR A 128 5.37 17.27 19.28
CA THR A 128 5.80 16.78 20.61
C THR A 128 5.23 17.60 21.76
N ASP A 129 5.17 18.92 21.58
CA ASP A 129 4.74 19.87 22.62
C ASP A 129 3.20 19.95 22.79
N ARG A 130 2.42 19.36 21.88
CA ARG A 130 0.97 19.60 21.78
C ARG A 130 0.13 18.35 22.00
N ALA A 131 -1.04 18.55 22.61
CA ALA A 131 -2.02 17.51 22.91
C ALA A 131 -2.54 16.80 21.65
N ASP A 132 -3.04 15.58 21.82
CA ASP A 132 -3.57 14.74 20.72
C ASP A 132 -4.64 15.42 19.87
N THR A 133 -5.47 16.29 20.47
CA THR A 133 -6.49 17.06 19.74
C THR A 133 -5.85 17.98 18.70
N PHE A 134 -4.76 18.66 19.05
CA PHE A 134 -4.01 19.50 18.11
C PHE A 134 -3.40 18.64 17.01
N GLN A 135 -2.77 17.51 17.36
CA GLN A 135 -2.15 16.63 16.36
C GLN A 135 -3.19 16.11 15.35
N ARG A 136 -4.41 15.75 15.80
CA ARG A 136 -5.50 15.34 14.90
C ARG A 136 -5.90 16.43 13.91
N GLU A 137 -6.04 17.67 14.38
CA GLU A 137 -6.39 18.79 13.50
C GLU A 137 -5.24 19.18 12.57
N LEU A 138 -3.99 19.10 13.04
CA LEU A 138 -2.80 19.29 12.20
C LEU A 138 -2.78 18.27 11.05
N TRP A 139 -2.92 16.97 11.32
CA TRP A 139 -2.88 15.96 10.26
C TRP A 139 -4.10 16.00 9.32
N ARG A 140 -5.26 16.40 9.84
CA ARG A 140 -6.42 16.71 9.00
C ARG A 140 -6.12 17.88 8.07
N TRP A 141 -5.46 18.94 8.55
CA TRP A 141 -5.01 20.05 7.72
C TRP A 141 -3.95 19.62 6.69
N VAL A 142 -2.92 18.86 7.10
CA VAL A 142 -1.93 18.30 6.17
C VAL A 142 -2.61 17.51 5.05
N SER A 143 -3.68 16.75 5.37
CA SER A 143 -4.40 15.96 4.38
C SER A 143 -5.10 16.81 3.29
N GLU A 144 -5.28 18.11 3.53
CA GLU A 144 -5.94 19.07 2.64
C GLU A 144 -4.94 19.95 1.86
N LEU A 145 -3.65 19.99 2.24
CA LEU A 145 -2.62 20.79 1.57
C LEU A 145 -2.49 20.55 0.05
N PRO A 146 -2.64 19.30 -0.46
CA PRO A 146 -2.62 19.05 -1.90
C PRO A 146 -3.79 19.66 -2.68
N LEU A 147 -4.80 20.22 -2.02
CA LEU A 147 -5.97 20.79 -2.70
C LEU A 147 -5.71 22.23 -3.11
N ARG A 148 -5.95 22.55 -4.38
CA ARG A 148 -5.89 23.94 -4.85
C ARG A 148 -7.06 24.74 -4.29
N GLY A 149 -6.79 25.98 -3.88
CA GLY A 149 -7.79 26.89 -3.30
C GLY A 149 -8.18 26.56 -1.86
N GLY A 150 -7.52 25.60 -1.19
CA GLY A 150 -7.75 25.30 0.23
C GLY A 150 -9.14 24.73 0.56
N GLN A 151 -9.99 24.48 -0.44
CA GLN A 151 -11.36 24.02 -0.24
C GLN A 151 -11.48 22.51 -0.45
N ARG A 152 -12.42 21.89 0.29
CA ARG A 152 -12.66 20.43 0.28
C ARG A 152 -13.08 19.83 -1.07
N GLY A 153 -13.31 20.64 -2.11
CA GLY A 153 -13.60 20.22 -3.49
C GLY A 153 -12.59 20.66 -4.54
N GLY A 154 -11.48 21.30 -4.15
CA GLY A 154 -10.50 21.81 -5.11
C GLY A 154 -9.76 20.72 -5.90
N PRO A 155 -9.25 21.02 -7.11
CA PRO A 155 -8.47 20.06 -7.87
C PRO A 155 -7.17 19.71 -7.12
N VAL A 156 -6.75 18.44 -7.27
CA VAL A 156 -5.55 17.92 -6.61
C VAL A 156 -4.30 18.39 -7.34
N ASP A 157 -3.40 19.03 -6.59
CA ASP A 157 -2.06 19.34 -7.02
C ASP A 157 -1.15 18.13 -6.82
N ARG A 158 -0.75 17.47 -7.91
CA ARG A 158 0.04 16.23 -7.85
C ARG A 158 1.41 16.41 -7.21
N GLY A 159 2.07 17.54 -7.46
CA GLY A 159 3.39 17.80 -6.87
C GLY A 159 3.33 17.92 -5.36
N LEU A 160 2.27 18.55 -4.85
CA LEU A 160 2.02 18.62 -3.42
C LEU A 160 1.46 17.34 -2.82
N ALA A 161 0.68 16.56 -3.58
CA ALA A 161 0.26 15.24 -3.14
C ALA A 161 1.48 14.37 -2.80
N THR A 162 2.49 14.36 -3.68
CA THR A 162 3.76 13.65 -3.43
C THR A 162 4.48 14.21 -2.22
N ARG A 163 4.70 15.53 -2.12
CA ARG A 163 5.40 16.13 -0.97
C ARG A 163 4.66 15.92 0.35
N SER A 164 3.33 16.02 0.38
CA SER A 164 2.54 15.74 1.57
C SER A 164 2.60 14.27 1.97
N ALA A 165 2.65 13.36 1.00
CA ALA A 165 2.85 11.93 1.24
C ALA A 165 4.24 11.63 1.83
N GLU A 166 5.29 12.24 1.28
CA GLU A 166 6.65 12.16 1.82
C GLU A 166 6.71 12.71 3.24
N LEU A 167 6.11 13.88 3.50
CA LEU A 167 6.03 14.46 4.84
C LEU A 167 5.37 13.49 5.83
N VAL A 168 4.17 13.01 5.50
CA VAL A 168 3.42 12.07 6.35
C VAL A 168 4.22 10.80 6.64
N LEU A 169 4.83 10.20 5.60
CA LEU A 169 5.62 8.98 5.74
C LEU A 169 6.86 9.23 6.60
N HIS A 170 7.61 10.29 6.30
CA HIS A 170 8.84 10.64 7.01
C HIS A 170 8.56 10.87 8.50
N THR A 171 7.54 11.66 8.83
CA THR A 171 7.17 11.90 10.23
C THR A 171 6.70 10.63 10.93
N ALA A 172 5.89 9.79 10.27
CA ALA A 172 5.44 8.52 10.84
C ALA A 172 6.61 7.57 11.16
N LEU A 173 7.59 7.46 10.25
CA LEU A 173 8.79 6.64 10.44
C LEU A 173 9.69 7.21 11.54
N ARG A 174 10.03 8.50 11.45
CA ARG A 174 10.96 9.18 12.38
C ARG A 174 10.45 9.15 13.81
N ARG A 175 9.16 9.42 14.02
CA ARG A 175 8.54 9.47 15.36
C ARG A 175 7.98 8.12 15.82
N ARG A 176 8.00 7.10 14.96
CA ARG A 176 7.37 5.79 15.20
C ARG A 176 5.88 5.90 15.56
N THR A 177 5.16 6.80 14.88
CA THR A 177 3.74 7.10 15.12
C THR A 177 2.90 6.71 13.90
N PRO A 178 2.59 5.41 13.71
CA PRO A 178 1.80 4.91 12.58
C PRO A 178 0.36 5.44 12.56
N GLU A 179 -0.15 5.95 13.68
CA GLU A 179 -1.51 6.49 13.84
C GLU A 179 -1.79 7.65 12.88
N ILE A 180 -0.75 8.40 12.49
CA ILE A 180 -0.82 9.49 11.51
C ILE A 180 -1.41 8.99 10.19
N LEU A 181 -1.01 7.81 9.74
CA LEU A 181 -1.52 7.21 8.50
C LEU A 181 -3.02 6.96 8.59
N GLY A 182 -3.51 6.61 9.79
CA GLY A 182 -4.93 6.44 10.06
C GLY A 182 -5.74 7.73 10.01
N LEU A 183 -5.11 8.87 10.31
CA LEU A 183 -5.75 10.19 10.26
C LEU A 183 -5.90 10.71 8.82
N VAL A 184 -4.93 10.45 7.94
CA VAL A 184 -4.95 10.95 6.56
C VAL A 184 -5.70 10.02 5.59
N ALA A 185 -5.71 8.71 5.85
CA ALA A 185 -6.27 7.71 4.95
C ALA A 185 -7.74 7.97 4.55
N PRO A 186 -8.67 8.33 5.45
CA PRO A 186 -10.06 8.61 5.06
C PRO A 186 -10.22 9.81 4.12
N ALA A 187 -9.34 10.81 4.21
CA ALA A 187 -9.38 11.98 3.34
C ALA A 187 -8.79 11.68 1.96
N TRP A 188 -7.63 11.01 1.92
CA TRP A 188 -6.91 10.74 0.67
C TRP A 188 -7.55 9.63 -0.16
N SER A 189 -8.06 8.58 0.47
CA SER A 189 -8.68 7.44 -0.22
C SER A 189 -9.90 7.83 -1.06
N ARG A 190 -10.67 8.84 -0.61
CA ARG A 190 -11.87 9.34 -1.31
C ARG A 190 -11.55 10.11 -2.58
N ARG A 191 -10.30 10.50 -2.81
CA ARG A 191 -9.90 11.31 -3.97
C ARG A 191 -8.97 10.53 -4.87
N ALA A 192 -9.37 10.32 -6.12
CA ALA A 192 -8.55 9.59 -7.10
C ALA A 192 -7.13 10.17 -7.23
N GLY A 193 -6.99 11.51 -7.21
CA GLY A 193 -5.69 12.17 -7.29
C GLY A 193 -4.77 12.00 -6.06
N LEU A 194 -5.29 11.55 -4.92
CA LEU A 194 -4.51 11.33 -3.68
C LEU A 194 -4.40 9.85 -3.31
N ARG A 195 -5.26 8.99 -3.86
CA ARG A 195 -5.27 7.56 -3.54
C ARG A 195 -3.95 6.88 -3.88
N GLY A 196 -3.35 7.19 -5.03
CA GLY A 196 -2.05 6.62 -5.40
C GLY A 196 -0.95 6.97 -4.39
N ALA A 197 -0.92 8.22 -3.92
CA ALA A 197 0.02 8.66 -2.89
C ALA A 197 -0.23 7.97 -1.54
N LEU A 198 -1.50 7.79 -1.16
CA LEU A 198 -1.88 7.01 0.04
C LEU A 198 -1.41 5.56 -0.05
N VAL A 199 -1.68 4.88 -1.17
CA VAL A 199 -1.29 3.49 -1.39
C VAL A 199 0.22 3.33 -1.33
N HIS A 200 0.96 4.25 -1.94
CA HIS A 200 2.42 4.25 -1.88
C HIS A 200 2.94 4.38 -0.45
N VAL A 201 2.44 5.36 0.31
CA VAL A 201 2.85 5.57 1.72
C VAL A 201 2.48 4.38 2.60
N LEU A 202 1.26 3.84 2.48
CA LEU A 202 0.85 2.66 3.24
C LEU A 202 1.68 1.43 2.88
N GLY A 203 2.02 1.26 1.60
CA GLY A 203 2.89 0.19 1.11
C GLY A 203 4.27 0.25 1.75
N ILE A 204 4.96 1.38 1.64
CA ILE A 204 6.29 1.56 2.24
C ILE A 204 6.23 1.41 3.77
N ALA A 205 5.27 2.06 4.42
CA ALA A 205 5.14 2.01 5.86
C ALA A 205 4.85 0.58 6.38
N ALA A 206 4.11 -0.23 5.62
CA ALA A 206 3.87 -1.64 5.96
C ALA A 206 5.12 -2.53 5.86
N LEU A 207 6.13 -2.11 5.10
CA LEU A 207 7.43 -2.79 4.96
C LEU A 207 8.46 -2.30 5.98
N SER A 208 8.22 -1.20 6.69
CA SER A 208 9.16 -0.66 7.69
C SER A 208 9.37 -1.64 8.86
N PRO A 209 10.62 -1.85 9.30
CA PRO A 209 10.93 -2.59 10.52
C PRO A 209 10.34 -1.94 11.78
N GLU A 210 10.28 -0.62 11.83
CA GLU A 210 9.93 0.17 13.02
C GLU A 210 8.42 0.25 13.23
N ILE A 211 7.65 0.54 12.18
CA ILE A 211 6.20 0.78 12.27
C ILE A 211 5.36 -0.24 11.49
N GLY A 212 5.98 -1.09 10.67
CA GLY A 212 5.26 -1.95 9.74
C GLY A 212 4.31 -2.93 10.39
N ALA A 213 4.62 -3.44 11.59
CA ALA A 213 3.69 -4.29 12.33
C ALA A 213 2.36 -3.58 12.65
N ALA A 214 2.43 -2.33 13.13
CA ALA A 214 1.26 -1.53 13.45
C ALA A 214 0.47 -1.12 12.19
N VAL A 215 1.18 -0.76 11.10
CA VAL A 215 0.54 -0.44 9.82
C VAL A 215 -0.16 -1.65 9.22
N ARG A 216 0.48 -2.82 9.22
CA ARG A 216 -0.15 -4.07 8.79
C ARG A 216 -1.37 -4.40 9.64
N GLN A 217 -1.30 -4.20 10.96
CA GLN A 217 -2.46 -4.38 11.84
C GLN A 217 -3.60 -3.41 11.50
N GLN A 218 -3.28 -2.15 11.17
CA GLN A 218 -4.27 -1.17 10.73
C GLN A 218 -4.95 -1.57 9.41
N LEU A 219 -4.17 -1.99 8.40
CA LEU A 219 -4.71 -2.50 7.13
C LEU A 219 -5.63 -3.72 7.36
N TYR A 220 -5.27 -4.60 8.30
CA TYR A 220 -6.10 -5.74 8.68
C TYR A 220 -7.42 -5.30 9.34
N ARG A 221 -7.36 -4.38 10.32
CA ARG A 221 -8.55 -3.82 10.97
C ARG A 221 -9.48 -3.15 9.96
N TRP A 222 -8.94 -2.41 9.00
CA TRP A 222 -9.74 -1.80 7.94
C TRP A 222 -10.42 -2.84 7.06
N ALA A 223 -9.69 -3.87 6.62
CA ALA A 223 -10.25 -4.92 5.78
C ALA A 223 -11.33 -5.75 6.50
N GLN A 224 -11.16 -5.99 7.80
CA GLN A 224 -12.07 -6.81 8.61
C GLN A 224 -13.33 -6.05 9.05
N GLY A 225 -13.20 -4.77 9.41
CA GLY A 225 -14.27 -3.96 10.01
C GLY A 225 -15.02 -3.07 9.02
N SER A 226 -15.90 -2.22 9.54
CA SER A 226 -16.73 -1.29 8.76
C SER A 226 -15.97 0.00 8.42
N SER A 227 -15.05 -0.06 7.48
CA SER A 227 -14.38 1.13 6.92
C SER A 227 -15.16 1.67 5.71
N SER A 228 -14.93 2.93 5.34
CA SER A 228 -15.51 3.48 4.10
C SER A 228 -15.01 2.70 2.88
N PRO A 229 -15.83 2.49 1.83
CA PRO A 229 -15.42 1.82 0.59
C PRO A 229 -14.11 2.33 0.01
N ALA A 230 -13.89 3.65 0.05
CA ALA A 230 -12.66 4.27 -0.44
C ALA A 230 -11.40 3.74 0.27
N VAL A 231 -11.46 3.58 1.59
CA VAL A 231 -10.35 3.00 2.38
C VAL A 231 -10.19 1.52 2.05
N LEU A 232 -11.27 0.75 1.90
CA LEU A 232 -11.24 -0.66 1.53
C LEU A 232 -10.57 -0.87 0.16
N ILE A 233 -10.89 -0.02 -0.82
CA ILE A 233 -10.25 0.00 -2.14
C ILE A 233 -8.75 0.28 -2.01
N ALA A 234 -8.35 1.28 -1.22
CA ALA A 234 -6.94 1.56 -0.98
C ALA A 234 -6.21 0.37 -0.32
N VAL A 235 -6.86 -0.35 0.60
CA VAL A 235 -6.30 -1.58 1.18
C VAL A 235 -6.13 -2.67 0.12
N ALA A 236 -7.09 -2.85 -0.78
CA ALA A 236 -6.96 -3.79 -1.90
C ALA A 236 -5.78 -3.43 -2.81
N GLU A 237 -5.64 -2.15 -3.17
CA GLU A 237 -4.54 -1.63 -3.99
C GLU A 237 -3.17 -1.86 -3.31
N VAL A 238 -3.04 -1.60 -1.99
CA VAL A 238 -1.83 -1.94 -1.22
C VAL A 238 -1.55 -3.44 -1.27
N CYS A 239 -2.56 -4.28 -1.06
CA CYS A 239 -2.42 -5.74 -1.07
C CYS A 239 -2.10 -6.30 -2.47
N GLY A 240 -2.49 -5.62 -3.54
CA GLY A 240 -2.12 -5.95 -4.91
C GLY A 240 -0.76 -5.37 -5.34
N GLY A 241 -0.13 -4.52 -4.53
CA GLY A 241 1.12 -3.82 -4.81
C GLY A 241 2.37 -4.51 -4.27
N GLU A 242 3.45 -3.75 -4.07
CA GLU A 242 4.77 -4.23 -3.61
C GLU A 242 4.73 -4.93 -2.23
N PHE A 243 3.75 -4.57 -1.39
CA PHE A 243 3.53 -5.21 -0.10
C PHE A 243 3.43 -6.74 -0.20
N ALA A 244 2.79 -7.25 -1.26
CA ALA A 244 2.63 -8.68 -1.45
C ALA A 244 3.92 -9.40 -1.86
N ASP A 245 4.95 -8.71 -2.34
CA ASP A 245 6.22 -9.36 -2.69
C ASP A 245 6.93 -9.89 -1.43
N PHE A 246 6.67 -9.27 -0.28
CA PHE A 246 7.23 -9.67 1.02
C PHE A 246 6.20 -10.35 1.92
N TYR A 247 4.91 -10.01 1.76
CA TYR A 247 3.84 -10.41 2.68
C TYR A 247 2.57 -10.92 1.97
N VAL A 248 2.73 -11.69 0.89
CA VAL A 248 1.64 -12.30 0.11
C VAL A 248 0.55 -12.97 0.95
N GLU A 249 0.90 -13.80 1.93
CA GLU A 249 -0.07 -14.48 2.80
C GLU A 249 -0.97 -13.49 3.54
N GLN A 250 -0.35 -12.41 4.04
CA GLN A 250 -1.02 -11.32 4.71
C GLN A 250 -1.88 -10.49 3.75
N ALA A 251 -1.39 -10.21 2.55
CA ALA A 251 -2.16 -9.55 1.50
C ALA A 251 -3.41 -10.36 1.14
N MET A 252 -3.25 -11.66 0.92
CA MET A 252 -4.33 -12.59 0.59
C MET A 252 -5.36 -12.71 1.72
N VAL A 253 -4.96 -12.75 2.99
CA VAL A 253 -5.91 -12.71 4.11
C VAL A 253 -6.77 -11.45 4.06
N ARG A 254 -6.17 -10.28 3.84
CA ARG A 254 -6.89 -9.00 3.78
C ARG A 254 -7.83 -8.93 2.58
N LEU A 255 -7.37 -9.31 1.38
CA LEU A 255 -8.23 -9.43 0.20
C LEU A 255 -9.41 -10.40 0.45
N GLY A 256 -9.19 -11.46 1.23
CA GLY A 256 -10.24 -12.40 1.62
C GLY A 256 -11.21 -11.85 2.67
N HIS A 257 -10.82 -10.82 3.45
CA HIS A 257 -11.78 -10.06 4.26
C HIS A 257 -12.56 -9.07 3.39
N LEU A 258 -11.88 -8.39 2.47
CA LEU A 258 -12.49 -7.45 1.53
C LEU A 258 -13.56 -8.13 0.65
N ALA A 259 -13.31 -9.36 0.19
CA ALA A 259 -14.24 -10.18 -0.59
C ALA A 259 -15.56 -10.55 0.15
N ARG A 260 -15.70 -10.17 1.42
CA ARG A 260 -16.93 -10.38 2.21
C ARG A 260 -17.84 -9.15 2.20
N HIS A 261 -17.33 -7.98 1.83
CA HIS A 261 -18.06 -6.71 1.88
C HIS A 261 -19.05 -6.58 0.73
N ASP A 262 -20.24 -6.06 1.00
CA ASP A 262 -21.28 -5.86 -0.01
C ASP A 262 -21.17 -4.57 -0.80
N VAL A 263 -20.04 -4.39 -1.50
CA VAL A 263 -19.72 -3.17 -2.22
C VAL A 263 -19.03 -3.50 -3.55
N ALA A 264 -19.68 -3.18 -4.67
CA ALA A 264 -19.23 -3.55 -6.00
C ALA A 264 -17.84 -2.96 -6.36
N GLU A 265 -17.57 -1.72 -5.95
CA GLU A 265 -16.29 -1.05 -6.17
C GLU A 265 -15.15 -1.70 -5.38
N VAL A 266 -15.46 -2.30 -4.23
CA VAL A 266 -14.47 -3.07 -3.44
C VAL A 266 -14.21 -4.42 -4.11
N ASP A 267 -15.24 -5.09 -4.63
CA ASP A 267 -15.09 -6.34 -5.38
C ASP A 267 -14.19 -6.13 -6.61
N GLU A 268 -14.38 -5.04 -7.37
CA GLU A 268 -13.53 -4.68 -8.51
C GLU A 268 -12.07 -4.43 -8.08
N ALA A 269 -11.86 -3.72 -6.97
CA ALA A 269 -10.52 -3.48 -6.44
C ALA A 269 -9.83 -4.77 -6.00
N VAL A 270 -10.57 -5.71 -5.39
CA VAL A 270 -10.04 -7.03 -5.01
C VAL A 270 -9.67 -7.85 -6.25
N LEU A 271 -10.51 -7.86 -7.29
CA LEU A 271 -10.20 -8.55 -8.56
C LEU A 271 -8.97 -7.95 -9.24
N THR A 272 -8.86 -6.63 -9.26
CA THR A 272 -7.70 -5.91 -9.79
C THR A 272 -6.42 -6.27 -9.02
N ALA A 273 -6.49 -6.33 -7.69
CA ALA A 273 -5.37 -6.75 -6.85
C ALA A 273 -4.96 -8.19 -7.14
N LEU A 274 -5.91 -9.13 -7.22
CA LEU A 274 -5.64 -10.53 -7.56
C LEU A 274 -5.01 -10.69 -8.95
N ALA A 275 -5.46 -9.92 -9.94
CA ALA A 275 -4.86 -9.87 -11.27
C ALA A 275 -3.42 -9.32 -11.25
N ALA A 276 -3.15 -8.30 -10.42
CA ALA A 276 -1.79 -7.79 -10.22
C ALA A 276 -0.86 -8.85 -9.59
N LEU A 277 -1.35 -9.60 -8.59
CA LEU A 277 -0.59 -10.69 -7.98
C LEU A 277 -0.36 -11.84 -8.96
N TRP A 278 -1.35 -12.18 -9.78
CA TRP A 278 -1.25 -13.25 -10.79
C TRP A 278 -0.20 -12.97 -11.87
N ARG A 279 -0.03 -11.70 -12.24
CA ARG A 279 1.00 -11.29 -13.20
C ARG A 279 2.42 -11.56 -12.69
N ARG A 280 2.62 -11.76 -11.38
CA ARG A 280 3.91 -12.11 -10.77
C ARG A 280 4.08 -13.63 -10.72
N PRO A 281 4.96 -14.24 -11.53
CA PRO A 281 5.10 -15.69 -11.61
C PRO A 281 5.33 -16.37 -10.26
N ALA A 282 6.11 -15.72 -9.38
CA ALA A 282 6.41 -16.20 -8.03
C ALA A 282 5.19 -16.31 -7.11
N LEU A 283 4.13 -15.52 -7.34
CA LEU A 283 2.95 -15.48 -6.47
C LEU A 283 1.78 -16.33 -6.99
N ARG A 284 1.82 -16.77 -8.25
CA ARG A 284 0.70 -17.50 -8.90
C ARG A 284 0.22 -18.70 -8.09
N GLN A 285 1.14 -19.55 -7.62
CA GLN A 285 0.77 -20.74 -6.87
C GLN A 285 -0.02 -20.38 -5.59
N GLN A 286 0.44 -19.38 -4.84
CA GLN A 286 -0.23 -18.95 -3.60
C GLN A 286 -1.60 -18.31 -3.88
N VAL A 287 -1.71 -17.52 -4.97
CA VAL A 287 -2.99 -16.97 -5.43
C VAL A 287 -3.99 -18.09 -5.75
N LEU A 288 -3.60 -19.10 -6.55
CA LEU A 288 -4.49 -20.24 -6.87
C LEU A 288 -4.93 -20.99 -5.62
N LEU A 289 -3.98 -21.31 -4.73
CA LEU A 289 -4.27 -22.04 -3.50
C LEU A 289 -5.29 -21.28 -2.64
N ARG A 290 -5.14 -19.96 -2.54
CA ARG A 290 -6.09 -19.15 -1.78
C ARG A 290 -7.45 -19.04 -2.46
N LEU A 291 -7.50 -18.86 -3.78
CA LEU A 291 -8.76 -18.78 -4.51
C LEU A 291 -9.53 -20.09 -4.43
N ALA A 292 -8.85 -21.23 -4.50
CA ALA A 292 -9.48 -22.51 -4.25
C ALA A 292 -9.96 -22.66 -2.80
N TYR A 293 -9.22 -22.16 -1.81
CA TYR A 293 -9.69 -22.08 -0.44
C TYR A 293 -10.97 -21.24 -0.31
N TRP A 294 -11.03 -20.06 -0.96
CA TRP A 294 -12.23 -19.23 -0.98
C TRP A 294 -13.41 -19.88 -1.70
N LEU A 295 -13.19 -20.62 -2.78
CA LEU A 295 -14.24 -21.39 -3.46
C LEU A 295 -14.88 -22.46 -2.57
N ALA A 296 -14.12 -22.99 -1.62
CA ALA A 296 -14.56 -24.01 -0.66
C ALA A 296 -15.22 -23.42 0.59
N ASP A 297 -15.14 -22.10 0.75
CA ASP A 297 -15.57 -21.41 1.96
C ASP A 297 -17.09 -21.29 2.05
N ASP A 298 -17.61 -21.32 3.28
CA ASP A 298 -19.05 -21.22 3.54
C ASP A 298 -19.60 -19.79 3.33
N GLN A 299 -18.71 -18.79 3.17
CA GLN A 299 -19.13 -17.44 2.82
C GLN A 299 -19.45 -17.34 1.32
N PRO A 300 -20.74 -17.27 0.93
CA PRO A 300 -21.15 -17.41 -0.48
C PRO A 300 -20.57 -16.29 -1.35
N ARG A 301 -20.42 -15.09 -0.80
CA ARG A 301 -19.86 -13.95 -1.52
C ARG A 301 -18.39 -14.15 -1.86
N ARG A 302 -17.60 -14.55 -0.87
CA ARG A 302 -16.16 -14.78 -1.07
C ARG A 302 -15.93 -15.92 -2.05
N ALA A 303 -16.74 -16.98 -1.98
CA ALA A 303 -16.73 -18.06 -2.97
C ALA A 303 -17.11 -17.57 -4.37
N ALA A 304 -18.12 -16.72 -4.51
CA ALA A 304 -18.51 -16.13 -5.79
C ALA A 304 -17.39 -15.26 -6.38
N LEU A 305 -16.77 -14.39 -5.59
CA LEU A 305 -15.66 -13.56 -6.04
C LEU A 305 -14.44 -14.39 -6.45
N ALA A 306 -14.15 -15.48 -5.72
CA ALA A 306 -13.08 -16.40 -6.07
C ALA A 306 -13.34 -17.11 -7.40
N ALA A 307 -14.60 -17.47 -7.69
CA ALA A 307 -15.00 -18.04 -8.98
C ALA A 307 -14.80 -17.04 -10.13
N VAL A 308 -15.14 -15.76 -9.91
CA VAL A 308 -14.90 -14.67 -10.87
C VAL A 308 -13.41 -14.46 -11.08
N ALA A 309 -12.62 -14.42 -10.00
CA ALA A 309 -11.16 -14.27 -10.10
C ALA A 309 -10.54 -15.41 -10.90
N LEU A 310 -10.83 -16.67 -10.57
CA LEU A 310 -10.27 -17.81 -11.31
C LEU A 310 -10.67 -17.82 -12.79
N ASP A 311 -11.89 -17.36 -13.11
CA ASP A 311 -12.33 -17.17 -14.50
C ASP A 311 -11.48 -16.12 -15.22
N LEU A 312 -11.28 -14.95 -14.60
CA LEU A 312 -10.48 -13.85 -15.16
C LEU A 312 -9.00 -14.23 -15.32
N LEU A 313 -8.40 -14.88 -14.31
CA LEU A 313 -6.99 -15.27 -14.32
C LEU A 313 -6.68 -16.43 -15.27
N GLY A 314 -7.69 -17.27 -15.56
CA GLY A 314 -7.58 -18.38 -16.50
C GLY A 314 -7.75 -17.99 -17.96
N ARG A 315 -8.11 -16.74 -18.27
CA ARG A 315 -8.18 -16.25 -19.65
C ARG A 315 -6.75 -16.08 -20.18
N PRO A 316 -6.38 -16.71 -21.30
CA PRO A 316 -5.10 -16.40 -21.94
C PRO A 316 -5.07 -14.91 -22.22
N GLU A 317 -3.97 -14.23 -21.87
CA GLU A 317 -3.76 -12.83 -22.20
C GLU A 317 -3.97 -12.69 -23.72
N GLN A 318 -5.13 -12.17 -24.14
CA GLN A 318 -5.33 -11.71 -25.51
C GLN A 318 -4.40 -10.51 -25.66
N GLN A 319 -3.16 -10.79 -26.07
CA GLN A 319 -2.27 -9.82 -26.64
C GLN A 319 -3.10 -8.92 -27.54
N SER A 320 -3.03 -7.62 -27.27
CA SER A 320 -3.48 -6.57 -28.16
C SER A 320 -2.86 -6.81 -29.54
N ARG A 321 -3.56 -7.57 -30.38
CA ARG A 321 -3.46 -7.48 -31.83
C ARG A 321 -4.30 -6.26 -32.21
N VAL A 322 -3.67 -5.08 -32.14
CA VAL A 322 -4.01 -4.04 -33.10
C VAL A 322 -3.30 -4.45 -34.37
N ALA A 323 -4.04 -5.11 -35.25
CA ALA A 323 -3.66 -5.32 -36.64
C ALA A 323 -4.43 -4.28 -37.46
N ASP A 324 -3.69 -3.50 -38.24
CA ASP A 324 -4.08 -2.97 -39.55
C ASP A 324 -2.77 -2.87 -40.39
N ASP A 325 -2.42 -4.01 -41.01
CA ASP A 325 -2.14 -4.29 -42.43
C ASP A 325 -1.40 -3.26 -43.35
N PRO A 326 -0.94 -3.64 -44.57
CA PRO A 326 -0.03 -4.73 -44.97
C PRO A 326 1.12 -4.24 -45.88
N ALA A 327 2.26 -4.95 -45.88
CA ALA A 327 2.97 -5.33 -47.11
C ALA A 327 4.19 -6.21 -46.82
N HIS A 328 4.19 -7.39 -47.47
CA HIS A 328 5.31 -8.22 -47.92
C HIS A 328 5.46 -9.61 -47.26
N ASP A 329 5.34 -10.63 -48.12
CA ASP A 329 5.60 -12.08 -47.97
C ASP A 329 6.56 -12.44 -49.15
N PRO A 330 7.37 -13.53 -49.18
CA PRO A 330 7.17 -14.82 -48.51
C PRO A 330 8.41 -15.47 -47.80
N ALA A 331 8.11 -16.49 -47.00
CA ALA A 331 9.02 -17.38 -46.24
C ALA A 331 9.52 -18.61 -47.07
N PRO A 332 10.04 -19.75 -46.52
CA PRO A 332 10.90 -20.06 -45.34
C PRO A 332 12.05 -21.06 -45.66
N SER A 333 12.91 -21.44 -44.69
CA SER A 333 12.97 -22.87 -44.27
C SER A 333 13.76 -23.17 -42.97
N PRO A 334 13.36 -24.24 -42.25
CA PRO A 334 13.79 -24.61 -40.91
C PRO A 334 14.79 -25.79 -40.93
N ALA A 335 15.84 -25.73 -40.13
CA ALA A 335 16.53 -26.91 -39.61
C ALA A 335 17.60 -26.43 -38.63
N ASP A 336 17.66 -27.12 -37.49
CA ASP A 336 18.76 -27.11 -36.52
C ASP A 336 18.96 -25.82 -35.68
N GLN A 337 18.91 -25.78 -34.35
CA GLN A 337 18.76 -26.74 -33.25
C GLN A 337 18.74 -25.81 -31.99
N LEU A 338 17.71 -25.77 -31.13
CA LEU A 338 17.60 -26.51 -29.83
C LEU A 338 18.96 -26.64 -29.10
N ALA A 339 19.20 -26.23 -27.85
CA ALA A 339 18.37 -25.99 -26.65
C ALA A 339 19.20 -25.12 -25.65
N GLY A 340 18.68 -24.47 -24.59
CA GLY A 340 17.36 -24.37 -23.97
C GLY A 340 17.39 -23.49 -22.71
N PRO A 341 16.21 -23.02 -22.25
CA PRO A 341 15.94 -22.72 -20.83
C PRO A 341 14.56 -23.24 -20.35
N GLN A 342 14.10 -24.41 -20.76
CA GLN A 342 12.72 -24.87 -20.53
C GLN A 342 12.68 -26.33 -20.06
N THR A 343 12.26 -26.61 -18.82
CA THR A 343 11.40 -27.77 -18.44
C THR A 343 11.24 -27.95 -16.91
N LEU A 344 10.96 -26.88 -16.17
CA LEU A 344 10.64 -26.93 -14.73
C LEU A 344 9.21 -26.43 -14.40
N VAL A 345 8.27 -27.00 -15.14
CA VAL A 345 6.82 -27.09 -14.87
C VAL A 345 6.43 -28.43 -14.23
N ARG A 346 7.34 -29.36 -13.90
CA ARG A 346 6.97 -30.75 -13.54
C ARG A 346 6.48 -31.02 -12.10
N GLN A 347 5.71 -30.14 -11.45
CA GLN A 347 4.96 -30.52 -10.23
C GLN A 347 3.46 -30.21 -10.32
N PRO A 348 2.67 -31.11 -10.91
CA PRO A 348 1.26 -30.87 -11.19
C PRO A 348 0.28 -31.47 -10.12
N ASP A 349 0.76 -32.11 -9.05
CA ASP A 349 -0.09 -32.88 -8.11
C ASP A 349 -0.84 -31.98 -7.12
N ALA A 350 -0.26 -30.82 -6.80
CA ALA A 350 -0.75 -29.92 -5.77
C ALA A 350 -1.94 -29.05 -6.21
N LEU A 351 -1.97 -28.61 -7.49
CA LEU A 351 -3.16 -27.97 -8.06
C LEU A 351 -4.34 -28.95 -7.91
N THR A 352 -4.14 -30.24 -8.20
CA THR A 352 -5.27 -31.17 -8.29
C THR A 352 -5.92 -31.56 -6.99
N HIS A 353 -5.14 -31.81 -5.96
CA HIS A 353 -5.72 -32.24 -4.69
C HIS A 353 -6.62 -31.15 -4.08
N VAL A 354 -6.29 -29.88 -4.35
CA VAL A 354 -7.06 -28.68 -4.00
C VAL A 354 -8.30 -28.52 -4.92
N LEU A 355 -8.15 -29.00 -6.15
CA LEU A 355 -9.15 -29.14 -7.18
C LEU A 355 -10.16 -30.31 -6.93
N GLY A 356 -9.81 -31.35 -6.18
CA GLY A 356 -10.73 -32.44 -5.82
C GLY A 356 -11.65 -32.18 -4.61
N ARG A 357 -11.23 -31.41 -3.59
CA ARG A 357 -11.92 -31.30 -2.28
C ARG A 357 -12.92 -30.14 -2.15
N THR A 358 -12.70 -29.04 -2.85
CA THR A 358 -13.62 -27.89 -3.00
C THR A 358 -14.99 -28.30 -3.53
N VAL A 359 -15.06 -29.50 -4.06
CA VAL A 359 -16.13 -30.12 -4.80
C VAL A 359 -17.04 -30.87 -3.90
N THR A 360 -16.63 -31.37 -2.76
CA THR A 360 -17.46 -32.37 -2.09
C THR A 360 -18.34 -31.80 -0.98
N ALA A 361 -18.37 -30.47 -0.78
CA ALA A 361 -19.18 -29.81 0.26
C ALA A 361 -20.22 -28.86 -0.35
N GLY A 362 -21.51 -29.03 0.01
CA GLY A 362 -22.64 -28.18 -0.40
C GLY A 362 -23.31 -28.54 -1.74
N PRO A 363 -24.52 -28.00 -2.05
CA PRO A 363 -25.27 -28.32 -3.27
C PRO A 363 -24.57 -27.90 -4.58
N ALA A 364 -23.47 -27.12 -4.51
CA ALA A 364 -22.61 -26.77 -5.64
C ALA A 364 -21.40 -27.72 -5.82
N ALA A 365 -21.44 -28.85 -5.13
CA ALA A 365 -20.38 -29.82 -5.04
C ALA A 365 -19.76 -30.22 -6.40
N ALA A 366 -20.50 -30.95 -7.23
CA ALA A 366 -20.03 -31.49 -8.52
C ALA A 366 -19.43 -30.44 -9.49
N ARG A 367 -19.87 -29.18 -9.40
CA ARG A 367 -19.39 -28.09 -10.27
C ARG A 367 -17.96 -27.66 -9.96
N ARG A 368 -17.55 -27.73 -8.69
CA ARG A 368 -16.17 -27.44 -8.32
C ARG A 368 -15.25 -28.53 -8.93
N VAL A 369 -15.56 -29.84 -8.90
CA VAL A 369 -14.66 -30.93 -9.43
C VAL A 369 -14.46 -30.81 -10.90
N ALA A 370 -15.50 -30.49 -11.65
CA ALA A 370 -15.39 -30.38 -13.10
C ALA A 370 -14.41 -29.27 -13.51
N ARG A 371 -14.50 -28.11 -12.84
CA ARG A 371 -13.67 -26.93 -13.13
C ARG A 371 -12.22 -27.16 -12.73
N LEU A 372 -12.07 -27.83 -11.60
CA LEU A 372 -10.80 -28.13 -11.01
C LEU A 372 -10.10 -29.30 -11.78
N ARG A 373 -10.82 -30.21 -12.44
CA ARG A 373 -10.29 -31.19 -13.42
C ARG A 373 -9.78 -30.57 -14.72
N ALA A 374 -10.48 -29.58 -15.29
CA ALA A 374 -10.13 -28.97 -16.57
C ALA A 374 -8.83 -28.15 -16.50
N LEU A 375 -8.61 -27.44 -15.39
CA LEU A 375 -7.40 -26.63 -15.11
C LEU A 375 -6.10 -27.47 -15.09
N LEU A 376 -6.18 -28.76 -14.81
CA LEU A 376 -5.03 -29.68 -14.84
C LEU A 376 -4.80 -30.35 -16.18
N ALA A 377 -5.90 -30.60 -16.91
CA ALA A 377 -5.81 -31.13 -18.26
C ALA A 377 -5.18 -30.12 -19.22
N ALA A 378 -5.34 -28.81 -18.94
CA ALA A 378 -4.79 -27.72 -19.73
C ALA A 378 -3.40 -27.23 -19.27
N TRP A 379 -2.83 -27.79 -18.18
CA TRP A 379 -1.50 -27.42 -17.67
C TRP A 379 -0.41 -27.89 -18.66
N PRO A 380 0.25 -27.01 -19.44
CA PRO A 380 1.19 -27.43 -20.49
C PRO A 380 2.55 -27.73 -19.87
N ALA A 381 3.03 -28.95 -20.09
CA ALA A 381 4.33 -29.45 -19.70
C ALA A 381 5.49 -28.59 -20.25
N THR A 382 5.98 -27.64 -19.45
CA THR A 382 7.42 -27.43 -19.36
C THR A 382 8.00 -28.64 -18.55
N GLY A 383 7.66 -29.85 -19.00
CA GLY A 383 8.29 -31.10 -18.63
C GLY A 383 7.40 -32.37 -18.52
N ASP A 384 8.02 -33.49 -18.88
CA ASP A 384 7.69 -34.93 -18.83
C ASP A 384 6.27 -35.31 -19.23
N PRO A 385 6.06 -35.73 -20.48
CA PRO A 385 4.79 -36.32 -20.88
C PRO A 385 4.44 -37.60 -20.07
N ALA A 386 5.42 -38.35 -19.57
CA ALA A 386 5.15 -39.54 -18.74
C ALA A 386 4.57 -39.16 -17.36
N ARG A 387 5.12 -38.11 -16.75
CA ARG A 387 4.70 -37.60 -15.44
C ARG A 387 3.34 -36.91 -15.52
N GLN A 388 3.03 -36.24 -16.62
CA GLN A 388 1.72 -35.64 -16.89
C GLN A 388 0.61 -36.71 -17.04
N ALA A 389 0.93 -37.85 -17.67
CA ALA A 389 0.01 -38.97 -17.82
C ALA A 389 -0.25 -39.73 -16.52
N GLU A 390 0.76 -39.84 -15.64
CA GLU A 390 0.64 -40.43 -14.30
C GLU A 390 -0.26 -39.60 -13.38
N LEU A 391 -0.07 -38.29 -13.41
CA LEU A 391 -0.88 -37.33 -12.70
C LEU A 391 -2.35 -37.36 -13.12
N ARG A 392 -2.61 -37.23 -14.42
CA ARG A 392 -3.97 -37.28 -14.97
C ARG A 392 -4.70 -38.57 -14.56
N ARG A 393 -4.01 -39.71 -14.50
CA ARG A 393 -4.55 -40.99 -14.02
C ARG A 393 -4.89 -40.96 -12.53
N HIS A 394 -3.97 -40.51 -11.69
CA HIS A 394 -4.16 -40.47 -10.24
C HIS A 394 -5.41 -39.65 -9.83
N LEU A 395 -5.67 -38.57 -10.57
CA LEU A 395 -6.74 -37.62 -10.29
C LEU A 395 -8.09 -38.12 -10.79
N VAL A 396 -8.08 -38.80 -11.94
CA VAL A 396 -9.27 -39.49 -12.42
C VAL A 396 -9.70 -40.59 -11.46
N ASP A 397 -8.75 -41.27 -10.83
CA ASP A 397 -9.01 -42.35 -9.87
C ASP A 397 -9.58 -41.84 -8.53
N GLN A 398 -9.02 -40.77 -7.97
CA GLN A 398 -9.58 -40.11 -6.77
C GLN A 398 -11.01 -39.59 -7.00
N LEU A 399 -11.30 -39.13 -8.22
CA LEU A 399 -12.61 -38.61 -8.59
C LEU A 399 -13.67 -39.68 -8.85
N ARG A 400 -13.26 -40.90 -9.19
CA ARG A 400 -14.15 -42.07 -9.25
C ARG A 400 -14.49 -42.59 -7.86
N ARG A 401 -13.56 -42.52 -6.91
CA ARG A 401 -13.79 -42.93 -5.50
C ARG A 401 -14.71 -41.99 -4.74
N ALA A 402 -14.81 -40.73 -5.16
CA ALA A 402 -15.65 -39.69 -4.55
C ALA A 402 -17.10 -39.64 -5.10
N ASP A 403 -17.55 -40.66 -5.84
CA ASP A 403 -18.85 -40.66 -6.51
C ASP A 403 -20.03 -40.48 -5.52
N PRO A 404 -20.76 -39.34 -5.57
CA PRO A 404 -21.89 -39.08 -4.68
C PRO A 404 -23.10 -39.99 -4.97
N ILE A 405 -23.12 -40.69 -6.10
CA ILE A 405 -24.20 -41.64 -6.46
C ILE A 405 -24.06 -42.94 -5.65
N ALA A 406 -22.85 -43.38 -5.31
CA ALA A 406 -22.63 -44.56 -4.46
C ALA A 406 -22.85 -44.30 -2.96
N ALA A 407 -22.63 -43.06 -2.51
CA ALA A 407 -22.85 -42.66 -1.11
C ALA A 407 -24.34 -42.51 -0.76
N ARG A 408 -25.19 -42.10 -1.72
CA ARG A 408 -26.65 -42.03 -1.52
C ARG A 408 -27.32 -43.41 -1.35
N SER A 409 -26.71 -44.48 -1.89
CA SER A 409 -27.24 -45.84 -1.77
C SER A 409 -26.98 -46.55 -0.44
N ARG A 410 -26.20 -45.97 0.50
CA ARG A 410 -25.87 -46.61 1.80
C ARG A 410 -26.48 -45.95 3.03
N SER A 411 -27.28 -44.90 2.88
CA SER A 411 -27.86 -44.16 4.02
C SER A 411 -29.38 -44.03 3.98
N ALA A 412 -30.08 -44.86 3.20
CA ALA A 412 -31.55 -44.93 3.23
C ALA A 412 -32.07 -46.38 3.13
N PRO A 413 -32.03 -47.13 4.23
CA PRO A 413 -33.18 -47.93 4.62
C PRO A 413 -33.88 -47.41 5.89
N LEU A 414 -33.40 -46.32 6.50
CA LEU A 414 -33.99 -45.78 7.74
C LEU A 414 -35.08 -44.71 7.56
N LEU A 415 -35.31 -44.24 6.32
CA LEU A 415 -36.43 -43.31 6.02
C LEU A 415 -37.66 -44.01 5.42
N SER A 416 -37.53 -45.28 5.01
CA SER A 416 -38.68 -46.10 4.59
C SER A 416 -39.48 -46.64 5.78
N SER A 417 -38.85 -46.83 6.95
CA SER A 417 -39.55 -47.28 8.17
C SER A 417 -40.28 -46.14 8.89
N LEU A 418 -39.85 -44.88 8.69
CA LEU A 418 -40.48 -43.71 9.33
C LEU A 418 -41.63 -43.12 8.50
N LEU A 419 -41.68 -43.36 7.19
CA LEU A 419 -42.80 -42.95 6.33
C LEU A 419 -43.88 -44.02 6.16
N SER A 420 -43.63 -45.28 6.56
CA SER A 420 -44.65 -46.33 6.64
C SER A 420 -45.38 -46.36 7.99
N SER A 421 -44.84 -45.72 9.04
CA SER A 421 -45.46 -45.64 10.37
C SER A 421 -46.36 -44.40 10.56
N ALA A 422 -46.38 -43.47 9.61
CA ALA A 422 -47.20 -42.25 9.67
C ALA A 422 -48.39 -42.26 8.69
N ALA A 423 -48.69 -43.41 8.09
CA ALA A 423 -49.85 -43.61 7.20
C ALA A 423 -50.80 -44.73 7.67
N GLU A 424 -50.56 -45.33 8.85
CA GLU A 424 -51.46 -46.32 9.46
C GLU A 424 -51.98 -45.93 10.85
N GLU A 425 -51.57 -44.79 11.45
CA GLU A 425 -52.22 -44.23 12.65
C GLU A 425 -52.19 -42.69 12.64
N LEU A 426 -53.11 -42.07 11.87
CA LEU A 426 -53.86 -40.81 12.11
C LEU A 426 -54.35 -40.14 10.83
#